data_AF-A0A1M3IJM6-F1
#
_entry.id   AF-A0A1M3IJM6-F1
#
_cell.length_a   1.000
_cell.length_b   1.000
_cell.length_c   1.000
_cell.angle_alpha   90.00
_cell.angle_beta   90.00
_cell.angle_gamma   90.00
#
_symmetry.space_group_name_H-M   'P 1'
#
loop_
_entity.id
_entity.type
_entity.pdbx_description
1 polymer ?
#
loop_
_entity_poly.entity_id
_entity_poly.type
_entity_poly.pdbx_seq_one_letter_code
_entity_poly.pdbx_strand_id
1 'polypeptide(L)'
;MKALSAIKSFILQYKVLAILYVLATIIGIAQIIGFGHVNNFAIFRGSSHHMLQKLPLYVEYPKEYFDLFYYNPTFPMLFLPFALLPVKLGIITWMSFTMALAFVTYKALPLDDQQKKIFILLMVFDLLNNITHTQTNPVFLSFMLLTWVFMEREKPVWAALFAVLSFLIKGYGGIIGILCLFYKSWYKVVLYSIAWLIALHALLLLFISPQLMIQYYTDWIHIISSDTIKESCSVYGVVTNLHLAIPEGYILAIAGIILAIFLSMQIFLKHRRREHIVAFLLIWVIVFNRASEPATYIIAIAGVIIWYLARPKTLFSTTLFWITILSASIIPTDISAFFDKLRYEYYLKSILCMFVLLDIVVFTAKRLTLPTPPKNAARI
;
A
#
# COMPACT_ATOMS: atom_id res chain seq x y z
N MET A 1 10.30 5.52 35.60
CA MET A 1 11.12 5.70 34.38
C MET A 1 11.89 4.44 33.96
N LYS A 2 12.65 3.76 34.84
CA LYS A 2 13.39 2.53 34.49
C LYS A 2 12.50 1.39 33.96
N ALA A 3 11.35 1.15 34.60
CA ALA A 3 10.39 0.12 34.16
C ALA A 3 9.83 0.38 32.75
N LEU A 4 9.43 1.62 32.44
CA LEU A 4 8.91 1.99 31.11
C LEU A 4 9.98 1.83 30.03
N SER A 5 11.24 2.17 30.34
CA SER A 5 12.37 1.96 29.45
C SER A 5 12.65 0.47 29.23
N ALA A 6 12.56 -0.35 30.28
CA ALA A 6 12.73 -1.80 30.18
C ALA A 6 11.64 -2.45 29.32
N ILE A 7 10.37 -2.08 29.53
CA ILE A 7 9.22 -2.54 28.74
C ILE A 7 9.39 -2.14 27.27
N LYS A 8 9.73 -0.88 26.99
CA LYS A 8 9.99 -0.40 25.63
C LYS A 8 11.11 -1.20 24.96
N SER A 9 12.21 -1.45 25.69
CA SER A 9 13.34 -2.22 25.18
C SER A 9 12.94 -3.66 24.84
N PHE A 10 12.13 -4.29 25.69
CA PHE A 10 11.63 -5.65 25.49
C PHE A 10 10.68 -5.76 24.28
N ILE A 11 9.66 -4.90 24.20
CA ILE A 11 8.66 -4.92 23.12
C ILE A 11 9.32 -4.71 21.75
N LEU A 12 10.33 -3.82 21.68
CA LEU A 12 11.00 -3.50 20.42
C LEU A 12 12.09 -4.51 20.03
N GLN A 13 12.22 -5.66 20.70
CA GLN A 13 13.10 -6.73 20.22
C GLN A 13 12.52 -7.38 18.97
N TYR A 14 13.33 -7.61 17.94
CA TYR A 14 12.87 -8.29 16.72
C TYR A 14 12.26 -9.68 16.99
N LYS A 15 12.75 -10.40 17.99
CA LYS A 15 12.17 -11.71 18.39
C LYS A 15 10.74 -11.55 18.90
N VAL A 16 10.49 -10.55 19.76
CA VAL A 16 9.15 -10.25 20.30
C VAL A 16 8.22 -9.79 19.17
N LEU A 17 8.69 -8.89 18.29
CA LEU A 17 7.93 -8.45 17.14
C LEU A 17 7.62 -9.59 16.14
N ALA A 18 8.55 -10.52 15.93
CA ALA A 18 8.31 -11.70 15.10
C ALA A 18 7.26 -12.62 15.70
N ILE A 19 7.34 -12.89 17.01
CA ILE A 19 6.33 -13.66 17.75
C ILE A 19 4.96 -12.98 17.63
N LEU A 20 4.90 -11.65 17.78
CA LEU A 20 3.67 -10.88 17.60
C LEU A 20 3.06 -11.09 16.20
N TYR A 21 3.87 -11.04 15.14
CA TYR A 21 3.39 -11.28 13.77
C TYR A 21 2.92 -12.72 13.57
N VAL A 22 3.63 -13.70 14.12
CA VAL A 22 3.23 -15.11 14.06
C VAL A 22 1.91 -15.33 14.79
N LEU A 23 1.75 -14.80 16.01
CA LEU A 23 0.52 -14.89 16.78
C LEU A 23 -0.64 -14.19 16.06
N ALA A 24 -0.43 -12.98 15.52
CA ALA A 24 -1.44 -12.28 14.73
C ALA A 24 -1.85 -13.08 13.49
N THR A 25 -0.91 -13.76 12.83
CA THR A 25 -1.19 -14.64 11.69
C THR A 25 -2.06 -15.83 12.12
N ILE A 26 -1.70 -16.51 13.21
CA ILE A 26 -2.45 -17.67 13.73
C ILE A 26 -3.86 -17.25 14.13
N ILE A 27 -4.00 -16.14 14.86
CA ILE A 27 -5.30 -15.61 15.29
C ILE A 27 -6.16 -15.25 14.07
N GLY A 28 -5.60 -14.53 13.09
CA GLY A 28 -6.31 -14.14 11.88
C GLY A 28 -6.79 -15.35 11.06
N ILE A 29 -5.93 -16.36 10.88
CA ILE A 29 -6.30 -17.61 10.20
C ILE A 29 -7.39 -18.36 10.98
N ALA A 30 -7.26 -18.46 12.30
CA ALA A 30 -8.26 -19.14 13.13
C ALA A 30 -9.63 -18.45 13.04
N GLN A 31 -9.66 -17.12 13.05
CA GLN A 31 -10.87 -16.33 12.85
C GLN A 31 -11.50 -16.60 11.49
N ILE A 32 -10.69 -16.55 10.41
CA ILE A 32 -11.15 -16.84 9.05
C ILE A 32 -11.80 -18.23 8.95
N ILE A 33 -11.13 -19.25 9.46
CA ILE A 33 -11.60 -20.63 9.38
C ILE A 33 -12.86 -20.84 10.25
N GLY A 34 -12.96 -20.16 11.40
CA GLY A 34 -14.08 -20.27 12.31
C GLY A 34 -15.36 -19.57 11.85
N PHE A 35 -15.26 -18.42 11.17
CA PHE A 35 -16.42 -17.60 10.78
C PHE A 35 -16.81 -17.69 9.29
N GLY A 36 -16.03 -18.40 8.47
CA GLY A 36 -16.55 -19.14 7.33
C GLY A 36 -16.72 -18.42 5.99
N HIS A 37 -16.54 -17.11 5.85
CA HIS A 37 -16.68 -16.42 4.55
C HIS A 37 -15.51 -15.49 4.25
N VAL A 38 -14.87 -15.72 3.10
CA VAL A 38 -13.62 -15.06 2.70
C VAL A 38 -13.69 -14.64 1.24
N ASN A 39 -14.43 -13.56 0.98
CA ASN A 39 -14.75 -13.13 -0.38
C ASN A 39 -13.50 -12.84 -1.21
N ASN A 40 -12.53 -12.10 -0.67
CA ASN A 40 -11.29 -11.75 -1.39
C ASN A 40 -10.50 -13.00 -1.82
N PHE A 41 -10.24 -13.93 -0.90
CA PHE A 41 -9.56 -15.18 -1.26
C PHE A 41 -10.34 -15.98 -2.31
N ALA A 42 -11.67 -16.04 -2.21
CA ALA A 42 -12.51 -16.70 -3.21
C ALA A 42 -12.37 -16.05 -4.59
N ILE A 43 -12.36 -14.71 -4.67
CA ILE A 43 -12.14 -13.96 -5.92
C ILE A 43 -10.76 -14.26 -6.51
N PHE A 44 -9.69 -14.19 -5.71
CA PHE A 44 -8.32 -14.41 -6.19
C PHE A 44 -8.10 -15.85 -6.66
N ARG A 45 -8.67 -16.80 -5.91
CA ARG A 45 -8.64 -18.21 -6.27
C ARG A 45 -9.47 -18.44 -7.53
N GLY A 46 -10.70 -17.93 -7.58
CA GLY A 46 -11.63 -18.05 -8.71
C GLY A 46 -11.01 -17.54 -9.99
N SER A 47 -10.49 -16.31 -9.99
CA SER A 47 -9.85 -15.72 -11.16
C SER A 47 -8.66 -16.55 -11.69
N SER A 48 -7.90 -17.18 -10.79
CA SER A 48 -6.82 -18.11 -11.18
C SER A 48 -7.36 -19.36 -11.88
N HIS A 49 -8.49 -19.92 -11.41
CA HIS A 49 -9.13 -21.08 -12.06
C HIS A 49 -9.80 -20.69 -13.38
N HIS A 50 -10.49 -19.55 -13.41
CA HIS A 50 -11.11 -19.00 -14.61
C HIS A 50 -10.08 -18.76 -15.71
N MET A 51 -8.89 -18.23 -15.37
CA MET A 51 -7.78 -18.08 -16.31
C MET A 51 -7.32 -19.43 -16.89
N LEU A 52 -7.14 -20.47 -16.05
CA LEU A 52 -6.76 -21.82 -16.51
C LEU A 52 -7.83 -22.44 -17.43
N GLN A 53 -9.10 -22.15 -17.15
CA GLN A 53 -10.25 -22.60 -17.92
C GLN A 53 -10.55 -21.70 -19.13
N LYS A 54 -9.80 -20.61 -19.31
CA LYS A 54 -9.97 -19.61 -20.38
C LYS A 54 -11.34 -18.93 -20.36
N LEU A 55 -11.91 -18.76 -19.17
CA LEU A 55 -13.18 -18.08 -18.94
C LEU A 55 -12.99 -16.56 -18.83
N PRO A 56 -14.04 -15.74 -19.05
CA PRO A 56 -13.96 -14.30 -18.85
C PRO A 56 -13.61 -13.95 -17.39
N LEU A 57 -12.61 -13.10 -17.15
CA LEU A 57 -12.17 -12.77 -15.78
C LEU A 57 -13.00 -11.66 -15.12
N TYR A 58 -13.57 -10.75 -15.92
CA TYR A 58 -14.11 -9.47 -15.44
C TYR A 58 -15.65 -9.43 -15.47
N VAL A 59 -16.27 -10.58 -15.19
CA VAL A 59 -17.73 -10.75 -15.12
C VAL A 59 -18.16 -11.30 -13.76
N GLU A 60 -19.45 -11.28 -13.47
CA GLU A 60 -19.99 -11.80 -12.21
C GLU A 60 -19.97 -13.32 -12.15
N TYR A 61 -19.60 -13.87 -11.00
CA TYR A 61 -19.67 -15.30 -10.69
C TYR A 61 -20.42 -15.51 -9.35
N PRO A 62 -21.74 -15.25 -9.29
CA PRO A 62 -22.52 -15.20 -8.05
C PRO A 62 -22.59 -16.54 -7.30
N LYS A 63 -22.25 -17.65 -7.95
CA LYS A 63 -22.15 -18.98 -7.33
C LYS A 63 -20.82 -19.18 -6.60
N GLU A 64 -19.81 -18.36 -6.87
CA GLU A 64 -18.45 -18.49 -6.33
C GLU A 64 -18.12 -17.39 -5.33
N TYR A 65 -18.53 -16.14 -5.60
CA TYR A 65 -18.25 -14.97 -4.78
C TYR A 65 -19.22 -13.82 -5.10
N PHE A 66 -19.25 -12.78 -4.26
CA PHE A 66 -20.28 -11.72 -4.30
C PHE A 66 -19.83 -10.39 -4.92
N ASP A 67 -18.59 -10.30 -5.41
CA ASP A 67 -18.02 -9.06 -5.99
C ASP A 67 -17.24 -9.37 -7.28
N LEU A 68 -16.80 -8.35 -8.00
CA LEU A 68 -16.05 -8.49 -9.24
C LEU A 68 -14.53 -8.58 -9.00
N PHE A 69 -13.85 -9.12 -9.99
CA PHE A 69 -12.40 -9.12 -10.03
C PHE A 69 -11.88 -7.82 -10.67
N TYR A 70 -11.16 -6.97 -9.92
CA TYR A 70 -10.66 -5.67 -10.42
C TYR A 70 -9.14 -5.62 -10.66
N TYR A 71 -8.45 -6.73 -10.46
CA TYR A 71 -6.98 -6.78 -10.49
C TYR A 71 -6.47 -6.95 -11.92
N ASN A 72 -5.19 -6.62 -12.12
CA ASN A 72 -4.55 -6.73 -13.43
C ASN A 72 -4.64 -8.16 -14.01
N PRO A 73 -4.72 -8.36 -15.34
CA PRO A 73 -4.84 -9.69 -15.95
C PRO A 73 -3.72 -10.68 -15.61
N THR A 74 -2.56 -10.20 -15.15
CA THR A 74 -1.45 -11.06 -14.71
C THR A 74 -1.58 -11.54 -13.27
N PHE A 75 -2.41 -10.89 -12.44
CA PHE A 75 -2.58 -11.26 -11.04
C PHE A 75 -3.01 -12.72 -10.82
N PRO A 76 -3.95 -13.31 -11.60
CA PRO A 76 -4.36 -14.70 -11.41
C PRO A 76 -3.18 -15.69 -11.59
N MET A 77 -2.26 -15.39 -12.52
CA MET A 77 -1.03 -16.16 -12.67
C MET A 77 -0.10 -16.01 -11.46
N LEU A 78 0.06 -14.79 -10.92
CA LEU A 78 0.88 -14.55 -9.73
C LEU A 78 0.30 -15.23 -8.48
N PHE A 79 -1.03 -15.36 -8.41
CA PHE A 79 -1.74 -15.98 -7.30
C PHE A 79 -1.87 -17.51 -7.43
N LEU A 80 -1.59 -18.05 -8.62
CA LEU A 80 -1.76 -19.46 -8.98
C LEU A 80 -1.18 -20.46 -7.95
N PRO A 81 0.03 -20.26 -7.37
CA PRO A 81 0.58 -21.20 -6.39
C PRO A 81 -0.31 -21.40 -5.16
N PHE A 82 -1.05 -20.37 -4.73
CA PHE A 82 -2.00 -20.45 -3.61
C PHE A 82 -3.36 -20.99 -4.04
N ALA A 83 -3.78 -20.69 -5.27
CA ALA A 83 -5.07 -21.10 -5.80
C ALA A 83 -5.17 -22.62 -6.01
N LEU A 84 -4.07 -23.27 -6.44
CA LEU A 84 -4.02 -24.71 -6.71
C LEU A 84 -4.14 -25.57 -5.44
N LEU A 85 -3.92 -24.99 -4.26
CA LEU A 85 -4.03 -25.70 -2.99
C LEU A 85 -5.51 -25.89 -2.59
N PRO A 86 -5.83 -26.92 -1.77
CA PRO A 86 -7.13 -27.01 -1.11
C PRO A 86 -7.41 -25.72 -0.33
N VAL A 87 -8.67 -25.26 -0.34
CA VAL A 87 -9.06 -23.91 0.14
C VAL A 87 -8.42 -23.53 1.48
N LYS A 88 -8.50 -24.39 2.50
CA LYS A 88 -7.91 -24.11 3.82
C LYS A 88 -6.39 -23.94 3.77
N LEU A 89 -5.70 -24.81 3.02
CA LEU A 89 -4.25 -24.73 2.87
C LEU A 89 -3.84 -23.51 2.05
N GLY A 90 -4.61 -23.15 1.03
CA GLY A 90 -4.44 -21.92 0.26
C GLY A 90 -4.55 -20.67 1.13
N ILE A 91 -5.55 -20.60 2.02
CA ILE A 91 -5.71 -19.50 3.00
C ILE A 91 -4.51 -19.46 3.95
N ILE A 92 -4.14 -20.59 4.56
CA ILE A 92 -3.02 -20.68 5.50
C ILE A 92 -1.73 -20.20 4.84
N THR A 93 -1.42 -20.70 3.64
CA THR A 93 -0.19 -20.36 2.94
C THR A 93 -0.18 -18.90 2.46
N TRP A 94 -1.30 -18.40 1.94
CA TRP A 94 -1.44 -17.01 1.49
C TRP A 94 -1.27 -16.01 2.65
N MET A 95 -1.93 -16.25 3.78
CA MET A 95 -1.83 -15.38 4.96
C MET A 95 -0.45 -15.45 5.61
N SER A 96 0.13 -16.65 5.70
CA SER A 96 1.49 -16.83 6.22
C SER A 96 2.52 -16.13 5.34
N PHE A 97 2.41 -16.28 4.03
CA PHE A 97 3.26 -15.58 3.05
C PHE A 97 3.14 -14.07 3.21
N THR A 98 1.91 -13.56 3.27
CA THR A 98 1.62 -12.13 3.41
C THR A 98 2.31 -11.53 4.64
N MET A 99 2.18 -12.19 5.79
CA MET A 99 2.75 -11.72 7.05
C MET A 99 4.28 -11.85 7.13
N ALA A 100 4.83 -12.95 6.61
CA ALA A 100 6.27 -13.12 6.52
C ALA A 100 6.90 -12.07 5.58
N LEU A 101 6.30 -11.84 4.42
CA LEU A 101 6.75 -10.83 3.45
C LEU A 101 6.72 -9.43 4.06
N ALA A 102 5.63 -9.06 4.74
CA ALA A 102 5.51 -7.78 5.43
C ALA A 102 6.61 -7.62 6.49
N PHE A 103 6.80 -8.59 7.39
CA PHE A 103 7.81 -8.52 8.44
C PHE A 103 9.24 -8.39 7.88
N VAL A 104 9.58 -9.22 6.89
CA VAL A 104 10.90 -9.19 6.24
C VAL A 104 11.14 -7.86 5.54
N THR A 105 10.12 -7.35 4.82
CA THR A 105 10.20 -6.06 4.14
C THR A 105 10.40 -4.91 5.14
N TYR A 106 9.63 -4.88 6.21
CA TYR A 106 9.67 -3.81 7.20
C TYR A 106 11.01 -3.77 7.95
N LYS A 107 11.59 -4.94 8.24
CA LYS A 107 12.95 -5.06 8.79
C LYS A 107 14.03 -4.62 7.79
N ALA A 108 13.75 -4.72 6.49
CA ALA A 108 14.67 -4.34 5.43
C ALA A 108 14.64 -2.84 5.10
N LEU A 109 13.65 -2.09 5.60
CA LEU A 109 13.48 -0.66 5.33
C LEU A 109 14.77 0.13 5.59
N PRO A 110 15.07 1.16 4.78
CA PRO A 110 16.25 2.00 4.91
C PRO A 110 16.05 3.10 5.96
N LEU A 111 15.50 2.72 7.11
CA LEU A 111 15.34 3.57 8.31
C LEU A 111 16.40 3.19 9.36
N ASP A 112 16.51 3.94 10.45
CA ASP A 112 17.30 3.48 11.60
C ASP A 112 16.64 2.26 12.27
N ASP A 113 17.41 1.48 13.03
CA ASP A 113 16.93 0.23 13.62
C ASP A 113 15.74 0.43 14.58
N GLN A 114 15.74 1.53 15.33
CA GLN A 114 14.65 1.82 16.27
C GLN A 114 13.38 2.23 15.52
N GLN A 115 13.51 3.06 14.48
CA GLN A 115 12.42 3.43 13.57
C GLN A 115 11.81 2.19 12.91
N LYS A 116 12.62 1.24 12.44
CA LYS A 116 12.10 -0.03 11.88
C LYS A 116 11.27 -0.80 12.89
N LYS A 117 11.76 -0.95 14.11
CA LYS A 117 11.03 -1.65 15.18
C LYS A 117 9.70 -0.97 15.52
N ILE A 118 9.69 0.36 15.59
CA ILE A 118 8.46 1.15 15.80
C ILE A 118 7.50 0.99 14.61
N PHE A 119 8.01 1.05 13.38
CA PHE A 119 7.21 0.84 12.17
C PHE A 119 6.56 -0.55 12.19
N ILE A 120 7.34 -1.61 12.43
CA ILE A 120 6.84 -2.99 12.53
C ILE A 120 5.75 -3.12 13.60
N LEU A 121 5.96 -2.53 14.78
CA LEU A 121 5.00 -2.57 15.88
C LEU A 121 3.70 -1.88 15.50
N LEU A 122 3.75 -0.69 14.88
CA LEU A 122 2.55 0.07 14.53
C LEU A 122 1.78 -0.54 13.35
N MET A 123 2.47 -1.14 12.37
CA MET A 123 1.81 -1.75 11.23
C MET A 123 0.98 -3.00 11.57
N VAL A 124 1.17 -3.61 12.75
CA VAL A 124 0.46 -4.84 13.12
C VAL A 124 -1.06 -4.64 13.17
N PHE A 125 -1.53 -3.44 13.53
CA PHE A 125 -2.95 -3.13 13.68
C PHE A 125 -3.69 -3.18 12.33
N ASP A 126 -3.19 -2.47 11.31
CA ASP A 126 -3.75 -2.55 9.94
C ASP A 126 -3.51 -3.92 9.28
N LEU A 127 -2.40 -4.60 9.62
CA LEU A 127 -2.14 -5.95 9.13
C LEU A 127 -3.19 -6.94 9.62
N LEU A 128 -3.55 -6.90 10.90
CA LEU A 128 -4.56 -7.80 11.46
C LEU A 128 -5.90 -7.64 10.72
N ASN A 129 -6.33 -6.40 10.48
CA ASN A 129 -7.55 -6.12 9.71
C ASN A 129 -7.46 -6.65 8.26
N ASN A 130 -6.31 -6.53 7.61
CA ASN A 130 -6.15 -7.04 6.24
C ASN A 130 -6.11 -8.58 6.18
N ILE A 131 -5.47 -9.23 7.15
CA ILE A 131 -5.40 -10.70 7.24
C ILE A 131 -6.80 -11.28 7.43
N THR A 132 -7.59 -10.76 8.36
CA THR A 132 -8.93 -11.29 8.65
C THR A 132 -9.89 -11.17 7.47
N HIS A 133 -9.59 -10.30 6.50
CA HIS A 133 -10.32 -10.16 5.24
C HIS A 133 -9.55 -10.72 4.02
N THR A 134 -8.43 -11.43 4.25
CA THR A 134 -7.54 -12.01 3.22
C THR A 134 -7.07 -11.07 2.11
N GLN A 135 -6.97 -9.78 2.41
CA GLN A 135 -6.64 -8.72 1.47
C GLN A 135 -5.21 -8.86 0.90
N THR A 136 -5.00 -8.43 -0.34
CA THR A 136 -3.66 -8.36 -0.97
C THR A 136 -2.88 -7.12 -0.58
N ASN A 137 -3.52 -6.13 0.03
CA ASN A 137 -2.92 -4.81 0.29
C ASN A 137 -1.58 -4.87 1.06
N PRO A 138 -1.34 -5.78 2.02
CA PRO A 138 -0.03 -5.88 2.66
C PRO A 138 1.08 -6.41 1.75
N VAL A 139 0.79 -7.36 0.86
CA VAL A 139 1.74 -7.82 -0.17
C VAL A 139 2.06 -6.69 -1.13
N PHE A 140 1.02 -5.99 -1.58
CA PHE A 140 1.13 -4.82 -2.44
C PHE A 140 2.00 -3.71 -1.82
N LEU A 141 1.73 -3.32 -0.57
CA LEU A 141 2.55 -2.37 0.18
C LEU A 141 3.99 -2.86 0.33
N SER A 142 4.19 -4.15 0.61
CA SER A 142 5.52 -4.73 0.73
C SER A 142 6.31 -4.60 -0.57
N PHE A 143 5.70 -4.83 -1.73
CA PHE A 143 6.36 -4.61 -3.03
C PHE A 143 6.69 -3.13 -3.28
N MET A 144 5.79 -2.20 -2.92
CA MET A 144 6.11 -0.77 -2.99
C MET A 144 7.32 -0.42 -2.10
N LEU A 145 7.37 -0.92 -0.87
CA LEU A 145 8.48 -0.67 0.05
C LEU A 145 9.77 -1.39 -0.36
N LEU A 146 9.69 -2.60 -0.91
CA LEU A 146 10.84 -3.32 -1.45
C LEU A 146 11.45 -2.61 -2.66
N THR A 147 10.63 -1.95 -3.47
CA THR A 147 11.13 -1.04 -4.52
C THR A 147 12.08 -0.02 -3.91
N TRP A 148 11.65 0.69 -2.87
CA TRP A 148 12.51 1.64 -2.15
C TRP A 148 13.76 0.98 -1.55
N VAL A 149 13.60 -0.14 -0.85
CA VAL A 149 14.74 -0.88 -0.24
C VAL A 149 15.81 -1.23 -1.26
N PHE A 150 15.42 -1.76 -2.43
CA PHE A 150 16.39 -2.16 -3.45
C PHE A 150 16.98 -0.97 -4.22
N MET A 151 16.27 0.15 -4.31
CA MET A 151 16.85 1.41 -4.81
C MET A 151 17.99 1.89 -3.91
N GLU A 152 17.76 1.93 -2.59
CA GLU A 152 18.77 2.34 -1.61
C GLU A 152 19.97 1.40 -1.58
N ARG A 153 19.76 0.12 -1.90
CA ARG A 153 20.83 -0.89 -2.02
C ARG A 153 21.52 -0.91 -3.39
N GLU A 154 21.19 0.04 -4.27
CA GLU A 154 21.74 0.14 -5.63
C GLU A 154 21.55 -1.14 -6.46
N LYS A 155 20.41 -1.82 -6.27
CA LYS A 155 20.03 -3.07 -6.96
C LYS A 155 18.85 -2.81 -7.91
N PRO A 156 19.08 -2.13 -9.05
CA PRO A 156 18.00 -1.63 -9.91
C PRO A 156 17.15 -2.75 -10.54
N VAL A 157 17.72 -3.93 -10.82
CA VAL A 157 16.97 -5.09 -11.35
C VAL A 157 15.86 -5.51 -10.39
N TRP A 158 16.16 -5.59 -9.10
CA TRP A 158 15.23 -6.01 -8.07
C TRP A 158 14.25 -4.89 -7.72
N ALA A 159 14.72 -3.63 -7.67
CA ALA A 159 13.83 -2.50 -7.48
C ALA A 159 12.77 -2.41 -8.60
N ALA A 160 13.19 -2.61 -9.86
CA ALA A 160 12.28 -2.68 -11.00
C ALA A 160 11.29 -3.84 -10.89
N LEU A 161 11.75 -5.04 -10.51
CA LEU A 161 10.85 -6.20 -10.31
C LEU A 161 9.71 -5.87 -9.35
N PHE A 162 10.02 -5.33 -8.17
CA PHE A 162 9.00 -5.05 -7.16
C PHE A 162 8.07 -3.88 -7.56
N ALA A 163 8.57 -2.89 -8.30
CA ALA A 163 7.73 -1.82 -8.84
C ALA A 163 6.75 -2.34 -9.92
N VAL A 164 7.20 -3.30 -10.73
CA VAL A 164 6.36 -3.97 -11.71
C VAL A 164 5.36 -4.89 -11.02
N LEU A 165 5.77 -5.67 -10.02
CA LEU A 165 4.85 -6.55 -9.28
C LEU A 165 3.77 -5.75 -8.54
N SER A 166 4.06 -4.56 -8.00
CA SER A 166 3.00 -3.73 -7.40
C SER A 166 1.97 -3.29 -8.45
N PHE A 167 2.42 -2.84 -9.64
CA PHE A 167 1.55 -2.51 -10.77
C PHE A 167 0.71 -3.70 -11.25
N LEU A 168 1.31 -4.89 -11.35
CA LEU A 168 0.66 -6.13 -11.80
C LEU A 168 -0.29 -6.76 -10.77
N ILE A 169 -0.34 -6.24 -9.54
CA ILE A 169 -1.41 -6.56 -8.59
C ILE A 169 -2.53 -5.52 -8.75
N LYS A 170 -2.24 -4.25 -8.45
CA LYS A 170 -3.17 -3.12 -8.62
C LYS A 170 -2.47 -2.04 -9.43
N GLY A 171 -3.06 -1.61 -10.56
CA GLY A 171 -2.40 -0.75 -11.54
C GLY A 171 -1.80 0.54 -10.95
N TYR A 172 -2.46 1.15 -9.96
CA TYR A 172 -1.94 2.37 -9.31
C TYR A 172 -0.64 2.14 -8.50
N GLY A 173 -0.26 0.89 -8.20
CA GLY A 173 0.95 0.55 -7.46
C GLY A 173 2.26 0.89 -8.17
N GLY A 174 2.21 1.09 -9.49
CA GLY A 174 3.38 1.52 -10.26
C GLY A 174 3.90 2.91 -9.86
N ILE A 175 3.09 3.73 -9.17
CA ILE A 175 3.44 5.10 -8.79
C ILE A 175 4.75 5.19 -7.98
N ILE A 176 5.05 4.16 -7.18
CA ILE A 176 6.28 4.12 -6.37
C ILE A 176 7.53 4.09 -7.25
N GLY A 177 7.41 3.63 -8.50
CA GLY A 177 8.49 3.63 -9.49
C GLY A 177 9.01 5.03 -9.82
N ILE A 178 8.20 6.08 -9.65
CA ILE A 178 8.63 7.49 -9.81
C ILE A 178 9.81 7.84 -8.91
N LEU A 179 9.93 7.16 -7.76
CA LEU A 179 11.05 7.31 -6.84
C LEU A 179 12.42 7.14 -7.55
N CYS A 180 12.48 6.34 -8.62
CA CYS A 180 13.70 6.09 -9.39
C CYS A 180 14.37 7.38 -9.89
N LEU A 181 13.58 8.42 -10.23
CA LEU A 181 14.07 9.69 -10.75
C LEU A 181 15.05 10.39 -9.81
N PHE A 182 15.04 10.03 -8.52
CA PHE A 182 15.91 10.59 -7.48
C PHE A 182 17.15 9.71 -7.19
N TYR A 183 17.46 8.77 -8.07
CA TYR A 183 18.62 7.88 -8.01
C TYR A 183 19.48 8.00 -9.27
N LYS A 184 20.79 7.83 -9.12
CA LYS A 184 21.73 7.85 -10.26
C LYS A 184 21.43 6.76 -11.28
N SER A 185 20.89 5.63 -10.83
CA SER A 185 20.56 4.45 -11.64
C SER A 185 19.13 4.47 -12.20
N TRP A 186 18.44 5.61 -12.22
CA TRP A 186 17.04 5.73 -12.64
C TRP A 186 16.76 5.05 -13.99
N TYR A 187 17.62 5.26 -14.98
CA TYR A 187 17.47 4.67 -16.32
C TYR A 187 17.57 3.15 -16.31
N LYS A 188 18.39 2.56 -15.42
CA LYS A 188 18.47 1.11 -15.26
C LYS A 188 17.17 0.56 -14.70
N VAL A 189 16.56 1.27 -13.74
CA VAL A 189 15.26 0.86 -13.21
C VAL A 189 14.22 0.88 -14.32
N VAL A 190 14.13 1.96 -15.10
CA VAL A 190 13.18 2.05 -16.23
C VAL A 190 13.38 0.89 -17.21
N LEU A 191 14.63 0.65 -17.65
CA LEU A 191 14.96 -0.43 -18.57
C LEU A 191 14.59 -1.81 -18.00
N TYR A 192 14.96 -2.10 -16.75
CA TYR A 192 14.60 -3.36 -16.12
C TYR A 192 13.10 -3.48 -15.85
N SER A 193 12.38 -2.39 -15.62
CA SER A 193 10.91 -2.42 -15.48
C SER A 193 10.27 -2.83 -16.79
N ILE A 194 10.75 -2.30 -17.93
CA ILE A 194 10.30 -2.73 -19.26
C ILE A 194 10.60 -4.22 -19.45
N ALA A 195 11.81 -4.68 -19.11
CA ALA A 195 12.19 -6.08 -19.23
C ALA A 195 11.31 -7.00 -18.36
N TRP A 196 11.01 -6.62 -17.12
CA TRP A 196 10.13 -7.37 -16.22
C TRP A 196 8.68 -7.35 -16.66
N LEU A 197 8.18 -6.23 -17.20
CA LEU A 197 6.85 -6.18 -17.80
C LEU A 197 6.77 -7.18 -18.95
N ILE A 198 7.70 -7.14 -19.90
CA ILE A 198 7.73 -8.09 -21.02
C ILE A 198 7.79 -9.53 -20.49
N ALA A 199 8.70 -9.83 -19.57
CA ALA A 199 8.87 -11.18 -19.04
C ALA A 199 7.61 -11.71 -18.34
N LEU A 200 7.00 -10.93 -17.44
CA LEU A 200 5.83 -11.37 -16.66
C LEU A 200 4.56 -11.46 -17.50
N HIS A 201 4.39 -10.60 -18.50
CA HIS A 201 3.31 -10.73 -19.47
C HIS A 201 3.54 -11.93 -20.40
N ALA A 202 4.78 -12.17 -20.84
CA ALA A 202 5.10 -13.37 -21.62
C ALA A 202 4.84 -14.66 -20.84
N LEU A 203 5.05 -14.68 -19.52
CA LEU A 203 4.68 -15.82 -18.67
C LEU A 203 3.17 -16.10 -18.68
N LEU A 204 2.32 -15.07 -18.79
CA LEU A 204 0.87 -15.28 -18.89
C LEU A 204 0.50 -16.05 -20.17
N LEU A 205 1.28 -15.91 -21.25
CA LEU A 205 1.09 -16.66 -22.50
C LEU A 205 1.39 -18.16 -22.39
N LEU A 206 1.96 -18.63 -21.27
CA LEU A 206 2.05 -20.07 -20.99
C LEU A 206 0.68 -20.68 -20.68
N PHE A 207 -0.31 -19.86 -20.30
CA PHE A 207 -1.64 -20.31 -19.87
C PHE A 207 -2.73 -19.94 -20.89
N ILE A 208 -2.59 -18.82 -21.58
CA ILE A 208 -3.60 -18.27 -22.48
C ILE A 208 -3.04 -17.87 -23.85
N SER A 209 -3.89 -17.84 -24.87
CA SER A 209 -3.53 -17.33 -26.20
C SER A 209 -3.34 -15.81 -26.22
N PRO A 210 -2.53 -15.24 -27.14
CA PRO A 210 -2.40 -13.78 -27.31
C PRO A 210 -3.73 -13.05 -27.49
N GLN A 211 -4.69 -13.64 -28.21
CA GLN A 211 -6.02 -13.05 -28.44
C GLN A 211 -6.79 -12.92 -27.12
N LEU A 212 -6.81 -13.97 -26.31
CA LEU A 212 -7.45 -13.95 -24.99
C LEU A 212 -6.75 -12.99 -24.02
N MET A 213 -5.42 -12.87 -24.10
CA MET A 213 -4.68 -11.87 -23.34
C MET A 213 -5.16 -10.46 -23.67
N ILE A 214 -5.24 -10.10 -24.95
CA ILE A 214 -5.74 -8.79 -25.39
C ILE A 214 -7.16 -8.56 -24.85
N GLN A 215 -8.05 -9.55 -24.97
CA GLN A 215 -9.41 -9.47 -24.44
C GLN A 215 -9.42 -9.18 -22.94
N TYR A 216 -8.63 -9.90 -22.14
CA TYR A 216 -8.54 -9.63 -20.70
C TYR A 216 -8.04 -8.21 -20.39
N TYR A 217 -7.09 -7.66 -21.14
CA TYR A 217 -6.68 -6.26 -20.95
C TYR A 217 -7.76 -5.27 -21.34
N THR A 218 -8.48 -5.52 -22.44
CA THR A 218 -9.62 -4.69 -22.85
C THR A 218 -10.71 -4.67 -21.77
N ASP A 219 -11.08 -5.85 -21.28
CA ASP A 219 -12.09 -6.01 -20.24
C ASP A 219 -11.64 -5.40 -18.90
N TRP A 220 -10.37 -5.57 -18.54
CA TRP A 220 -9.80 -4.94 -17.36
C TRP A 220 -9.85 -3.43 -17.42
N ILE A 221 -9.44 -2.82 -18.54
CA ILE A 221 -9.50 -1.36 -18.72
C ILE A 221 -10.94 -0.88 -18.65
N HIS A 222 -11.88 -1.62 -19.25
CA HIS A 222 -13.31 -1.30 -19.20
C HIS A 222 -13.83 -1.30 -17.76
N ILE A 223 -13.57 -2.36 -16.98
CA ILE A 223 -14.13 -2.48 -15.63
C ILE A 223 -13.50 -1.50 -14.62
N ILE A 224 -12.22 -1.17 -14.75
CA ILE A 224 -11.60 -0.19 -13.84
C ILE A 224 -11.96 1.26 -14.18
N SER A 225 -12.43 1.50 -15.41
CA SER A 225 -12.85 2.82 -15.90
C SER A 225 -14.36 3.03 -15.82
N SER A 226 -15.14 1.99 -15.57
CA SER A 226 -16.59 2.05 -15.41
C SER A 226 -16.99 2.51 -14.00
N ASP A 227 -18.28 2.77 -13.79
CA ASP A 227 -18.83 3.15 -12.49
C ASP A 227 -19.10 1.96 -11.56
N THR A 228 -18.62 0.75 -11.91
CA THR A 228 -18.81 -0.45 -11.07
C THR A 228 -17.97 -0.40 -9.79
N ILE A 229 -16.85 0.32 -9.81
CA ILE A 229 -16.04 0.56 -8.60
C ILE A 229 -16.76 1.56 -7.71
N LYS A 230 -17.19 1.09 -6.54
CA LYS A 230 -17.96 1.88 -5.56
C LYS A 230 -17.09 2.54 -4.48
N GLU A 231 -15.79 2.23 -4.38
CA GLU A 231 -15.03 2.37 -3.12
C GLU A 231 -14.28 3.70 -2.98
N SER A 232 -14.98 4.72 -2.52
CA SER A 232 -14.46 6.09 -2.47
C SER A 232 -14.04 6.53 -1.07
N CYS A 233 -13.41 5.67 -0.25
CA CYS A 233 -12.75 6.13 0.98
C CYS A 233 -11.51 6.97 0.61
N SER A 234 -11.71 8.16 0.07
CA SER A 234 -10.70 9.02 -0.53
C SER A 234 -11.29 10.43 -0.70
N VAL A 235 -10.64 11.31 -1.45
CA VAL A 235 -11.20 12.63 -1.80
C VAL A 235 -12.55 12.51 -2.49
N TYR A 236 -12.76 11.46 -3.29
CA TYR A 236 -14.03 11.22 -3.98
C TYR A 236 -15.19 11.13 -2.98
N GLY A 237 -15.07 10.29 -1.95
CA GLY A 237 -16.12 10.14 -0.94
C GLY A 237 -16.32 11.40 -0.12
N VAL A 238 -15.25 12.13 0.20
CA VAL A 238 -15.35 13.44 0.90
C VAL A 238 -16.18 14.42 0.07
N VAL A 239 -15.87 14.55 -1.23
CA VAL A 239 -16.57 15.46 -2.16
C VAL A 239 -18.04 15.05 -2.31
N THR A 240 -18.32 13.76 -2.49
CA THR A 240 -19.67 13.22 -2.57
C THR A 240 -20.47 13.46 -1.28
N ASN A 241 -19.85 13.27 -0.12
CA ASN A 241 -20.49 13.49 1.19
C ASN A 241 -20.77 14.97 1.48
N LEU A 242 -20.00 15.88 0.88
CA LEU A 242 -20.26 17.32 0.93
C LEU A 242 -21.28 17.79 -0.12
N HIS A 243 -21.88 16.86 -0.88
CA HIS A 243 -22.81 17.14 -1.99
C HIS A 243 -22.22 18.08 -3.06
N LEU A 244 -20.90 18.01 -3.26
CA LEU A 244 -20.20 18.80 -4.27
C LEU A 244 -20.14 18.02 -5.59
N ALA A 245 -20.70 18.59 -6.66
CA ALA A 245 -20.64 18.01 -8.00
C ALA A 245 -19.33 18.36 -8.71
N ILE A 246 -18.20 17.84 -8.23
CA ILE A 246 -16.88 18.05 -8.86
C ILE A 246 -16.65 16.94 -9.88
N PRO A 247 -16.48 17.25 -11.18
CA PRO A 247 -16.17 16.22 -12.17
C PRO A 247 -14.83 15.54 -11.88
N GLU A 248 -14.77 14.23 -12.10
CA GLU A 248 -13.59 13.40 -11.81
C GLU A 248 -12.30 13.95 -12.43
N GLY A 249 -12.36 14.46 -13.66
CA GLY A 249 -11.22 15.06 -14.34
C GLY A 249 -10.56 16.20 -13.54
N TYR A 250 -11.34 16.99 -12.78
CA TYR A 250 -10.78 18.04 -11.92
C TYR A 250 -10.08 17.47 -10.68
N ILE A 251 -10.63 16.42 -10.06
CA ILE A 251 -9.99 15.75 -8.92
C ILE A 251 -8.63 15.18 -9.37
N LEU A 252 -8.60 14.48 -10.51
CA LEU A 252 -7.37 13.92 -11.08
C LEU A 252 -6.38 15.01 -11.50
N ALA A 253 -6.84 16.12 -12.10
CA ALA A 253 -5.98 17.25 -12.46
C ALA A 253 -5.33 17.88 -11.21
N ILE A 254 -6.11 18.12 -10.15
CA ILE A 254 -5.60 18.63 -8.88
C ILE A 254 -4.58 17.65 -8.27
N ALA A 255 -4.90 16.35 -8.25
CA ALA A 255 -3.99 15.32 -7.77
C ALA A 255 -2.66 15.35 -8.53
N GLY A 256 -2.72 15.43 -9.87
CA GLY A 256 -1.56 15.52 -10.76
C GLY A 256 -0.74 16.78 -10.55
N ILE A 257 -1.38 17.93 -10.36
CA ILE A 257 -0.71 19.20 -10.04
C ILE A 257 0.01 19.10 -8.69
N ILE A 258 -0.63 18.55 -7.65
CA ILE A 258 -0.02 18.38 -6.33
C ILE A 258 1.21 17.45 -6.43
N LEU A 259 1.11 16.35 -7.17
CA LEU A 259 2.22 15.44 -7.42
C LEU A 259 3.35 16.17 -8.17
N ALA A 260 3.05 16.86 -9.26
CA ALA A 260 4.03 17.58 -10.07
C ALA A 260 4.76 18.67 -9.28
N ILE A 261 4.03 19.49 -8.50
CA ILE A 261 4.62 20.50 -7.62
C ILE A 261 5.54 19.83 -6.60
N PHE A 262 5.08 18.78 -5.92
CA PHE A 262 5.89 18.10 -4.92
C PHE A 262 7.17 17.52 -5.52
N LEU A 263 7.09 16.80 -6.63
CA LEU A 263 8.26 16.23 -7.32
C LEU A 263 9.22 17.32 -7.82
N SER A 264 8.69 18.42 -8.34
CA SER A 264 9.49 19.57 -8.78
C SER A 264 10.30 20.16 -7.63
N MET A 265 9.68 20.34 -6.45
CA MET A 265 10.40 20.77 -5.25
C MET A 265 11.56 19.82 -4.90
N GLN A 266 11.37 18.51 -5.05
CA GLN A 266 12.44 17.55 -4.78
C GLN A 266 13.64 17.75 -5.69
N ILE A 267 13.44 18.13 -6.96
CA ILE A 267 14.55 18.37 -7.91
C ILE A 267 15.47 19.49 -7.39
N PHE A 268 14.89 20.57 -6.86
CA PHE A 268 15.65 21.74 -6.39
C PHE A 268 16.27 21.59 -4.98
N LEU A 269 15.92 20.54 -4.23
CA LEU A 269 16.50 20.29 -2.91
C LEU A 269 17.95 19.78 -3.00
N LYS A 270 18.88 20.47 -2.33
CA LYS A 270 20.29 20.05 -2.18
C LYS A 270 20.42 18.70 -1.45
N HIS A 271 19.62 18.50 -0.40
CA HIS A 271 19.60 17.27 0.41
C HIS A 271 18.17 16.72 0.53
N ARG A 272 17.85 15.82 -0.41
CA ARG A 272 16.56 15.14 -0.49
C ARG A 272 16.45 14.08 0.61
N ARG A 273 15.26 13.95 1.20
CA ARG A 273 14.91 12.86 2.11
C ARG A 273 13.99 11.91 1.35
N ARG A 274 14.50 10.76 0.95
CA ARG A 274 13.77 9.79 0.10
C ARG A 274 12.59 9.17 0.85
N GLU A 275 12.71 9.07 2.17
CA GLU A 275 11.65 8.70 3.10
C GLU A 275 10.39 9.58 2.91
N HIS A 276 10.57 10.90 2.72
CA HIS A 276 9.46 11.83 2.53
C HIS A 276 8.80 11.67 1.17
N ILE A 277 9.59 11.33 0.14
CA ILE A 277 9.05 11.05 -1.20
C ILE A 277 8.22 9.78 -1.14
N VAL A 278 8.72 8.72 -0.49
CA VAL A 278 7.98 7.48 -0.29
C VAL A 278 6.70 7.71 0.52
N ALA A 279 6.79 8.41 1.65
CA ALA A 279 5.63 8.76 2.47
C ALA A 279 4.57 9.51 1.66
N PHE A 280 4.99 10.51 0.88
CA PHE A 280 4.09 11.26 0.01
C PHE A 280 3.42 10.36 -1.02
N LEU A 281 4.19 9.54 -1.76
CA LEU A 281 3.64 8.68 -2.83
C LEU A 281 2.65 7.65 -2.27
N LEU A 282 2.94 7.05 -1.11
CA LEU A 282 2.05 6.09 -0.45
C LEU A 282 0.74 6.72 0.03
N ILE A 283 0.77 7.96 0.54
CA ILE A 283 -0.44 8.66 0.96
C ILE A 283 -1.24 9.15 -0.27
N TRP A 284 -0.54 9.80 -1.20
CA TRP A 284 -1.13 10.41 -2.40
C TRP A 284 -1.92 9.40 -3.22
N VAL A 285 -1.36 8.20 -3.42
CA VAL A 285 -1.99 7.17 -4.25
C VAL A 285 -3.27 6.58 -3.65
N ILE A 286 -3.52 6.77 -2.36
CA ILE A 286 -4.74 6.29 -1.70
C ILE A 286 -5.77 7.41 -1.58
N VAL A 287 -5.32 8.59 -1.17
CA VAL A 287 -6.18 9.77 -0.99
C VAL A 287 -6.83 10.23 -2.28
N PHE A 288 -6.19 10.03 -3.44
CA PHE A 288 -6.73 10.40 -4.75
C PHE A 288 -7.22 9.20 -5.58
N ASN A 289 -7.49 8.06 -4.94
CA ASN A 289 -7.93 6.85 -5.63
C ASN A 289 -9.40 6.53 -5.34
N ARG A 290 -10.18 6.35 -6.41
CA ARG A 290 -11.61 6.04 -6.38
C ARG A 290 -11.92 4.58 -6.01
N ALA A 291 -10.92 3.72 -5.96
CA ALA A 291 -11.00 2.30 -5.58
C ALA A 291 -10.40 2.04 -4.18
N SER A 292 -10.37 3.06 -3.33
CA SER A 292 -9.81 2.97 -1.98
C SER A 292 -10.88 2.51 -1.00
N GLU A 293 -10.75 1.28 -0.54
CA GLU A 293 -11.48 0.73 0.62
C GLU A 293 -10.83 1.11 1.96
N PRO A 294 -11.53 0.94 3.09
CA PRO A 294 -10.94 1.13 4.42
C PRO A 294 -9.67 0.28 4.67
N ALA A 295 -9.62 -0.94 4.15
CA ALA A 295 -8.48 -1.85 4.28
C ALA A 295 -7.26 -1.42 3.45
N THR A 296 -7.49 -0.75 2.31
CA THR A 296 -6.44 -0.24 1.40
C THR A 296 -5.56 0.82 2.07
N TYR A 297 -6.08 1.53 3.08
CA TYR A 297 -5.32 2.54 3.81
C TYR A 297 -4.10 2.05 4.56
N ILE A 298 -3.89 0.74 4.72
CA ILE A 298 -2.60 0.23 5.22
C ILE A 298 -1.41 0.88 4.48
N ILE A 299 -1.59 1.18 3.18
CA ILE A 299 -0.61 1.87 2.33
C ILE A 299 -0.40 3.32 2.79
N ALA A 300 -1.47 4.10 2.92
CA ALA A 300 -1.39 5.49 3.39
C ALA A 300 -0.84 5.58 4.82
N ILE A 301 -1.26 4.67 5.70
CA ILE A 301 -0.80 4.62 7.10
C ILE A 301 0.68 4.28 7.20
N ALA A 302 1.19 3.37 6.36
CA ALA A 302 2.64 3.20 6.23
C ALA A 302 3.34 4.51 5.83
N GLY A 303 2.76 5.27 4.91
CA GLY A 303 3.26 6.60 4.54
C GLY A 303 3.24 7.60 5.71
N VAL A 304 2.16 7.65 6.50
CA VAL A 304 2.04 8.49 7.69
C VAL A 304 3.11 8.13 8.74
N ILE A 305 3.34 6.83 8.98
CA ILE A 305 4.37 6.37 9.92
C ILE A 305 5.77 6.75 9.41
N ILE A 306 6.07 6.52 8.13
CA ILE A 306 7.36 6.91 7.54
C ILE A 306 7.57 8.42 7.64
N TRP A 307 6.56 9.23 7.32
CA TRP A 307 6.63 10.69 7.45
C TRP A 307 6.98 11.12 8.87
N TYR A 308 6.32 10.55 9.88
CA TYR A 308 6.55 10.93 11.27
C TYR A 308 7.92 10.48 11.78
N LEU A 309 8.36 9.28 11.40
CA LEU A 309 9.65 8.74 11.81
C LEU A 309 10.83 9.47 11.17
N ALA A 310 10.71 9.87 9.90
CA ALA A 310 11.81 10.39 9.10
C ALA A 310 12.08 11.91 9.24
N ARG A 311 11.41 12.58 10.19
CA ARG A 311 11.51 14.04 10.35
C ARG A 311 11.72 14.48 11.80
N PRO A 312 12.25 15.70 12.02
CA PRO A 312 12.20 16.35 13.32
C PRO A 312 10.74 16.53 13.77
N LYS A 313 10.47 16.15 15.01
CA LYS A 313 9.13 16.19 15.61
C LYS A 313 8.82 17.59 16.11
N THR A 314 7.68 18.11 15.69
CA THR A 314 7.03 19.29 16.28
C THR A 314 5.78 18.85 17.03
N LEU A 315 5.24 19.73 17.89
CA LEU A 315 3.95 19.50 18.55
C LEU A 315 2.86 19.19 17.51
N PHE A 316 2.76 20.02 16.46
CA PHE A 316 1.81 19.82 15.37
C PHE A 316 1.94 18.44 14.72
N SER A 317 3.16 18.07 14.29
CA SER A 317 3.38 16.77 13.63
C SER A 317 3.08 15.58 14.54
N THR A 318 3.36 15.71 15.84
CA THR A 318 3.13 14.65 16.83
C THR A 318 1.64 14.50 17.12
N THR A 319 0.92 15.61 17.28
CA THR A 319 -0.53 15.61 17.46
C THR A 319 -1.22 15.04 16.23
N LEU A 320 -0.88 15.53 15.03
CA LEU A 320 -1.45 15.05 13.78
C LEU A 320 -1.17 13.56 13.57
N PHE A 321 0.04 13.09 13.85
CA PHE A 321 0.40 11.68 13.77
C PHE A 321 -0.47 10.82 14.71
N TRP A 322 -0.54 11.16 16.00
CA TRP A 322 -1.29 10.35 16.96
C TRP A 322 -2.79 10.37 16.71
N ILE A 323 -3.38 11.52 16.36
CA ILE A 323 -4.79 11.58 15.97
C ILE A 323 -5.02 10.67 14.77
N THR A 324 -4.17 10.75 13.73
CA THR A 324 -4.28 9.92 12.54
C THR A 324 -4.18 8.43 12.87
N ILE A 325 -3.12 7.98 13.54
CA ILE A 325 -2.90 6.56 13.82
C ILE A 325 -3.95 5.99 14.77
N LEU A 326 -4.38 6.74 15.79
CA LEU A 326 -5.42 6.28 16.70
C LEU A 326 -6.75 6.12 15.97
N SER A 327 -7.18 7.11 15.17
CA SER A 327 -8.45 7.02 14.47
C SER A 327 -8.47 6.07 13.29
N ALA A 328 -7.33 5.95 12.61
CA ALA A 328 -7.24 5.24 11.33
C ALA A 328 -6.89 3.76 11.50
N SER A 329 -6.22 3.39 12.59
CA SER A 329 -5.54 2.10 12.72
C SER A 329 -5.76 1.44 14.08
N ILE A 330 -5.41 2.11 15.19
CA ILE A 330 -5.30 1.45 16.50
C ILE A 330 -6.66 1.24 17.18
N ILE A 331 -7.53 2.25 17.18
CA ILE A 331 -8.83 2.11 17.83
C ILE A 331 -9.67 1.15 16.97
N PRO A 332 -10.15 0.00 17.48
CA PRO A 332 -10.97 -0.92 16.70
C PRO A 332 -12.32 -0.31 16.33
N THR A 333 -12.98 -0.89 15.34
CA THR A 333 -14.39 -0.60 15.03
C THR A 333 -15.28 -0.98 16.22
N ASP A 334 -16.51 -0.47 16.25
CA ASP A 334 -17.56 -0.86 17.19
C ASP A 334 -17.32 -0.42 18.65
N ILE A 335 -16.26 0.37 18.92
CA ILE A 335 -16.08 1.06 20.21
C ILE A 335 -17.16 2.13 20.40
N SER A 336 -17.56 2.81 19.33
CA SER A 336 -18.58 3.86 19.37
C SER A 336 -19.14 4.10 17.99
N ALA A 337 -20.46 3.97 17.85
CA ALA A 337 -21.16 4.24 16.60
C ALA A 337 -20.90 5.66 16.07
N PHE A 338 -20.79 6.66 16.96
CA PHE A 338 -20.43 8.02 16.56
C PHE A 338 -19.03 8.08 15.94
N PHE A 339 -18.08 7.37 16.53
CA PHE A 339 -16.71 7.37 16.02
C PHE A 339 -16.59 6.60 14.71
N ASP A 340 -17.33 5.51 14.54
CA ASP A 340 -17.38 4.77 13.28
C ASP A 340 -18.05 5.60 12.18
N LYS A 341 -19.10 6.37 12.52
CA LYS A 341 -19.68 7.37 11.61
C LYS A 341 -18.63 8.38 11.14
N LEU A 342 -17.82 8.91 12.05
CA LEU A 342 -16.73 9.82 11.68
C LEU A 342 -15.71 9.15 10.73
N ARG A 343 -15.33 7.90 11.00
CA ARG A 343 -14.36 7.16 10.17
C ARG A 343 -14.87 6.85 8.78
N TYR A 344 -16.09 6.32 8.68
CA TYR A 344 -16.61 5.70 7.46
C TYR A 344 -17.52 6.65 6.67
N GLU A 345 -18.43 7.36 7.32
CA GLU A 345 -19.37 8.27 6.64
C GLU A 345 -18.76 9.66 6.41
N TYR A 346 -17.97 10.16 7.36
CA TYR A 346 -17.29 11.46 7.23
C TYR A 346 -15.83 11.35 6.77
N TYR A 347 -15.40 10.15 6.38
CA TYR A 347 -14.09 9.93 5.74
C TYR A 347 -12.91 10.49 6.54
N LEU A 348 -12.98 10.46 7.88
CA LEU A 348 -11.95 11.03 8.76
C LEU A 348 -10.55 10.49 8.43
N LYS A 349 -10.45 9.21 8.03
CA LYS A 349 -9.20 8.57 7.61
C LYS A 349 -8.56 9.30 6.41
N SER A 350 -9.36 9.62 5.40
CA SER A 350 -8.94 10.37 4.20
C SER A 350 -8.50 11.79 4.56
N ILE A 351 -9.31 12.49 5.36
CA ILE A 351 -9.06 13.88 5.76
C ILE A 351 -7.76 14.01 6.55
N LEU A 352 -7.52 13.13 7.52
CA LEU A 352 -6.29 13.15 8.30
C LEU A 352 -5.06 12.82 7.45
N CYS A 353 -5.18 11.87 6.51
CA CYS A 353 -4.12 11.58 5.55
C CYS A 353 -3.84 12.76 4.62
N MET A 354 -4.87 13.52 4.19
CA MET A 354 -4.70 14.76 3.43
C MET A 354 -3.94 15.83 4.22
N PHE A 355 -4.22 16.00 5.52
CA PHE A 355 -3.46 16.94 6.34
C PHE A 355 -1.99 16.53 6.51
N VAL A 356 -1.71 15.23 6.64
CA VAL A 356 -0.34 14.72 6.64
C VAL A 356 0.34 14.99 5.28
N LEU A 357 -0.35 14.74 4.17
CA LEU A 357 0.14 15.03 2.83
C LEU A 357 0.46 16.52 2.66
N LEU A 358 -0.43 17.40 3.12
CA LEU A 358 -0.21 18.85 3.10
C LEU A 358 0.99 19.26 3.95
N ASP A 359 1.15 18.71 5.15
CA ASP A 359 2.32 18.98 5.98
C ASP A 359 3.62 18.51 5.30
N ILE A 360 3.63 17.36 4.62
CA ILE A 360 4.78 16.90 3.84
C ILE A 360 5.17 17.95 2.78
N VAL A 361 4.18 18.47 2.04
CA VAL A 361 4.39 19.51 1.01
C VAL A 361 4.92 20.80 1.65
N VAL A 362 4.28 21.30 2.70
CA VAL A 362 4.69 22.54 3.41
C VAL A 362 6.08 22.41 4.02
N PHE A 363 6.39 21.27 4.65
CA PHE A 363 7.70 20.99 5.21
C PHE A 363 8.78 20.99 4.11
N THR A 364 8.47 20.40 2.96
CA THR A 364 9.36 20.37 1.80
C THR A 364 9.62 21.79 1.27
N ALA A 365 8.56 22.59 1.11
CA ALA A 365 8.65 23.97 0.65
C ALA A 365 9.52 24.83 1.58
N LYS A 366 9.35 24.71 2.90
CA LYS A 366 10.21 25.41 3.88
C LYS A 366 11.68 25.04 3.77
N ARG A 367 12.01 23.81 3.37
CA ARG A 367 13.40 23.38 3.20
C ARG A 367 14.06 23.93 1.94
N LEU A 368 13.30 24.44 0.97
CA LEU A 368 13.86 25.12 -0.20
C LEU A 368 14.46 26.48 0.17
N THR A 369 13.92 27.15 1.19
CA THR A 369 14.34 28.50 1.60
C THR A 369 15.37 28.49 2.72
N LEU A 370 15.53 27.38 3.45
CA LEU A 370 16.49 27.28 4.54
C LEU A 370 17.94 27.13 4.02
N PRO A 371 18.91 27.85 4.61
CA PRO A 371 20.32 27.64 4.29
C PRO A 371 20.73 26.21 4.62
N THR A 372 21.58 25.63 3.78
CA THR A 372 22.10 24.27 3.98
C THR A 372 22.76 24.15 5.36
N PRO A 373 22.29 23.26 6.26
CA PRO A 373 23.00 23.03 7.50
C PRO A 373 24.40 22.47 7.18
N PRO A 374 25.43 22.81 7.97
CA PRO A 374 26.79 22.33 7.74
C PRO A 374 26.82 20.79 7.74
N LYS A 375 27.72 20.20 6.92
CA LYS A 375 27.82 18.76 6.63
C LYS A 375 27.83 17.84 7.86
N ASN A 376 28.15 18.36 9.05
CA ASN A 376 28.22 17.60 10.30
C ASN A 376 26.88 17.46 11.04
N ALA A 377 25.81 18.13 10.61
CA ALA A 377 24.48 18.05 11.24
C ALA A 377 23.56 16.98 10.62
N ALA A 378 24.02 16.21 9.62
CA ALA A 378 23.19 15.25 8.89
C ALA A 378 22.92 13.92 9.63
N ARG A 379 23.20 13.84 10.94
CA ARG A 379 22.92 12.67 11.79
C ARG A 379 22.32 13.07 13.15
N ILE A 380 21.30 13.94 13.12
CA ILE A 380 20.41 14.15 14.27
C ILE A 380 18.96 13.91 13.83
#